data_AF-A0A1S3NBJ9-F1
#
_entry.id   AF-A0A1S3NBJ9-F1
#
_cell.length_a   1.000
_cell.length_b   1.000
_cell.length_c   1.000
_cell.angle_alpha   90.00
_cell.angle_beta   90.00
_cell.angle_gamma   90.00
#
_symmetry.space_group_name_H-M   'P 1'
#
loop_
_entity.id
_entity.type
_entity.pdbx_description
1 polymer ?
#
loop_
_entity_poly.entity_id
_entity_poly.type
_entity_poly.pdbx_seq_one_letter_code
_entity_poly.pdbx_strand_id
1 'polypeptide(L)'
;MGTGSQVRLLLWKNWTLRKRQKMRFFMEIMWPVVLFIGLVWLRTANPLYRQHECHFPNKAMPSTGILPWIQGIFCNANNPCFQYATRGEGPGLVSNYNDSILARFYLDTQELLLSDPEFLQLGRLWRELFTMSTFMDTLRTSPEQISGRGLKVEDILKDDETLTSFLLRDVPLPEFVVNELVNAKIRPEQFVFGVPDLHLKDIACSQTLLEQFIIFPSRRGLYRVHSSICALTPQRLQIIEDRLYANVDFFKLFRQLPRVLDNHSNGVDLLFWARVLSATSEKLRELSERNSSKALVEVMSPLLQSQGGSPPSFSQLMGAVSSLVCGYMEGAFTRVASFNWYEDNNYKAFMGINDSTRGGQGQYTYDHTATLFCNDLMKELESNPITRIMWSSVKPMLMGKILYAPDSPAVRKIIRNANTTFEELERLRTMGRAWEEVGPQVWAFFQGSVQMNMIRVRKATVPYTL
;
A
#
# COMPACT_ATOMS: atom_id res chain seq x y z
N MET A 1 96.60 3.04 -48.78
CA MET A 1 95.76 3.85 -47.86
C MET A 1 94.90 2.89 -47.06
N GLY A 2 94.99 2.91 -45.73
CA GLY A 2 94.20 2.00 -44.89
C GLY A 2 92.71 2.33 -44.97
N THR A 3 91.87 1.30 -45.00
CA THR A 3 90.40 1.44 -45.03
C THR A 3 89.88 2.41 -43.95
N GLY A 4 90.49 2.41 -42.77
CA GLY A 4 90.16 3.34 -41.68
C GLY A 4 90.41 4.83 -42.00
N SER A 5 91.45 5.17 -42.79
CA SER A 5 91.70 6.57 -43.16
C SER A 5 90.67 7.08 -44.16
N GLN A 6 90.20 6.21 -45.07
CA GLN A 6 89.13 6.54 -46.01
C GLN A 6 87.77 6.73 -45.30
N VAL A 7 87.43 5.85 -44.34
CA VAL A 7 86.21 6.00 -43.53
C VAL A 7 86.23 7.29 -42.72
N ARG A 8 87.37 7.65 -42.11
CA ARG A 8 87.52 8.90 -41.37
C ARG A 8 87.31 10.13 -42.26
N LEU A 9 87.84 10.11 -43.49
CA LEU A 9 87.65 11.19 -44.45
C LEU A 9 86.17 11.32 -44.88
N LEU A 10 85.48 10.19 -45.08
CA LEU A 10 84.05 10.17 -45.43
C LEU A 10 83.16 10.67 -44.28
N LEU A 11 83.44 10.25 -43.05
CA LEU A 11 82.74 10.78 -41.86
C LEU A 11 83.02 12.27 -41.67
N TRP A 12 84.25 12.73 -41.89
CA TRP A 12 84.61 14.15 -41.85
C TRP A 12 83.88 14.96 -42.92
N LYS A 13 83.78 14.43 -44.14
CA LYS A 13 82.98 15.04 -45.23
C LYS A 13 81.50 15.14 -44.82
N ASN A 14 80.90 14.07 -44.33
CA ASN A 14 79.49 14.06 -43.92
C ASN A 14 79.23 14.99 -42.73
N TRP A 15 80.14 15.03 -41.76
CA TRP A 15 80.08 15.93 -40.62
C TRP A 15 80.23 17.40 -41.03
N THR A 16 81.21 17.72 -41.87
CA THR A 16 81.42 19.09 -42.36
C THR A 16 80.25 19.58 -43.22
N LEU A 17 79.63 18.70 -44.01
CA LEU A 17 78.39 19.00 -44.75
C LEU A 17 77.23 19.34 -43.78
N ARG A 18 76.99 18.53 -42.76
CA ARG A 18 75.96 18.81 -41.73
C ARG A 18 76.28 20.08 -40.91
N LYS A 19 77.55 20.31 -40.55
CA LYS A 19 78.02 21.49 -39.81
C LYS A 19 77.84 22.80 -40.60
N ARG A 20 78.00 22.76 -41.93
CA ARG A 20 77.76 23.91 -42.80
C ARG A 20 76.26 24.19 -42.98
N GLN A 21 75.41 23.17 -42.96
CA GLN A 21 73.94 23.29 -43.06
C GLN A 21 73.27 23.44 -41.67
N LYS A 22 73.61 24.50 -40.93
CA LYS A 22 73.16 24.72 -39.53
C LYS A 22 71.64 24.62 -39.36
N MET A 23 70.85 25.17 -40.29
CA MET A 23 69.38 25.15 -40.22
C MET A 23 68.79 23.75 -40.38
N ARG A 24 69.34 22.93 -41.29
CA ARG A 24 68.86 21.56 -41.52
C ARG A 24 69.15 20.66 -40.32
N PHE A 25 70.34 20.79 -39.74
CA PHE A 25 70.74 20.05 -38.53
C PHE A 25 69.87 20.43 -37.32
N PHE A 26 69.56 21.72 -37.14
CA PHE A 26 68.65 22.19 -36.09
C PHE A 26 67.23 21.61 -36.25
N MET A 27 66.66 21.64 -37.47
CA MET A 27 65.35 21.04 -37.74
C MET A 27 65.34 19.52 -37.55
N GLU A 28 66.41 18.82 -37.92
CA GLU A 28 66.55 17.36 -37.73
C GLU A 28 66.52 16.97 -36.24
N ILE A 29 67.01 17.83 -35.34
CA ILE A 29 66.96 17.64 -33.88
C ILE A 29 65.64 18.13 -33.28
N MET A 30 65.14 19.30 -33.69
CA MET A 30 63.94 19.90 -33.10
C MET A 30 62.66 19.18 -33.51
N TRP A 31 62.61 18.61 -34.71
CA TRP A 31 61.44 17.88 -35.19
C TRP A 31 61.01 16.74 -34.24
N PRO A 32 61.87 15.77 -33.85
CA PRO A 32 61.48 14.76 -32.89
C PRO A 32 61.17 15.34 -31.50
N VAL A 33 61.87 16.39 -31.06
CA VAL A 33 61.61 17.05 -29.77
C VAL A 33 60.18 17.62 -29.72
N VAL A 34 59.76 18.34 -30.76
CA VAL A 34 58.40 18.89 -30.85
C VAL A 34 57.35 17.79 -30.92
N LEU A 35 57.61 16.71 -31.67
CA LEU A 35 56.71 15.55 -31.71
C LEU A 35 56.55 14.89 -30.33
N PHE A 36 57.64 14.67 -29.60
CA PHE A 36 57.57 14.09 -28.26
C PHE A 36 56.90 15.02 -27.24
N ILE A 37 57.16 16.33 -27.31
CA ILE A 37 56.47 17.31 -26.47
C ILE A 37 54.96 17.29 -26.75
N GLY A 38 54.56 17.21 -28.03
CA GLY A 38 53.15 17.07 -28.42
C GLY A 38 52.50 15.79 -27.86
N LEU A 39 53.22 14.66 -27.90
CA LEU A 39 52.74 13.39 -27.32
C LEU A 39 52.63 13.44 -25.80
N VAL A 40 53.60 14.06 -25.11
CA VAL A 40 53.55 14.26 -23.66
C VAL A 40 52.37 15.16 -23.30
N TRP A 41 52.14 16.23 -24.06
CA TRP A 41 51.00 17.12 -23.86
C TRP A 41 49.66 16.40 -24.05
N LEU A 42 49.52 15.60 -25.11
CA LEU A 42 48.37 14.73 -25.33
C LEU A 42 48.17 13.72 -24.20
N ARG A 43 49.25 13.18 -23.63
CA ARG A 43 49.17 12.27 -22.49
C ARG A 43 48.78 12.99 -21.20
N THR A 44 49.21 14.22 -20.98
CA THR A 44 48.75 15.02 -19.83
C THR A 44 47.31 15.50 -19.96
N ALA A 45 46.83 15.71 -21.19
CA ALA A 45 45.44 16.06 -21.45
C ALA A 45 44.46 14.90 -21.21
N ASN A 46 44.94 13.65 -21.29
CA ASN A 46 44.16 12.44 -21.06
C ASN A 46 44.62 11.72 -19.77
N PRO A 47 44.16 12.15 -18.57
CA PRO A 47 44.54 11.50 -17.33
C PRO A 47 44.09 10.04 -17.29
N LEU A 48 44.86 9.18 -16.61
CA LEU A 48 44.47 7.79 -16.38
C LEU A 48 43.35 7.74 -15.34
N TYR A 49 42.16 7.31 -15.77
CA TYR A 49 41.05 7.03 -14.87
C TYR A 49 41.30 5.70 -14.14
N ARG A 50 41.63 5.76 -12.85
CA ARG A 50 41.72 4.57 -12.01
C ARG A 50 40.33 4.16 -11.60
N GLN A 51 39.93 2.94 -11.97
CA GLN A 51 38.71 2.31 -11.47
C GLN A 51 39.10 1.26 -10.43
N HIS A 52 38.28 1.12 -9.40
CA HIS A 52 38.43 0.02 -8.45
C HIS A 52 38.00 -1.30 -9.12
N GLU A 53 38.32 -2.43 -8.48
CA GLU A 53 37.72 -3.72 -8.84
C GLU A 53 36.20 -3.59 -8.74
N CYS A 54 35.52 -3.90 -9.83
CA CYS A 54 34.13 -3.53 -10.04
C CYS A 54 33.25 -4.75 -9.99
N HIS A 55 32.35 -4.78 -9.01
CA HIS A 55 31.37 -5.83 -8.83
C HIS A 55 30.00 -5.34 -9.25
N PHE A 56 29.25 -6.20 -9.95
CA PHE A 56 27.96 -5.84 -10.53
C PHE A 56 26.85 -6.67 -9.91
N PRO A 57 25.70 -6.05 -9.60
CA PRO A 57 24.55 -6.80 -9.16
C PRO A 57 24.00 -7.64 -10.33
N ASN A 58 23.52 -8.83 -10.03
CA ASN A 58 22.88 -9.69 -11.01
C ASN A 58 21.58 -9.06 -11.55
N LYS A 59 21.29 -9.27 -12.84
CA LYS A 59 20.02 -8.90 -13.47
C LYS A 59 19.19 -10.15 -13.69
N ALA A 60 18.03 -10.21 -13.07
CA ALA A 60 17.09 -11.31 -13.29
C ALA A 60 16.48 -11.23 -14.70
N MET A 61 16.24 -12.38 -15.31
CA MET A 61 15.46 -12.50 -16.53
C MET A 61 13.99 -12.77 -16.17
N PRO A 62 13.01 -12.51 -17.08
CA PRO A 62 11.60 -12.75 -16.80
C PRO A 62 11.27 -14.18 -16.33
N SER A 63 12.08 -15.17 -16.73
CA SER A 63 11.96 -16.57 -16.31
C SER A 63 12.18 -16.81 -14.81
N THR A 64 12.87 -15.91 -14.11
CA THR A 64 13.11 -15.97 -12.66
C THR A 64 11.90 -15.46 -11.86
N GLY A 65 10.94 -14.82 -12.54
CA GLY A 65 9.79 -14.16 -11.95
C GLY A 65 9.77 -12.67 -12.26
N ILE A 66 8.57 -12.10 -12.39
CA ILE A 66 8.40 -10.68 -12.77
C ILE A 66 8.93 -9.74 -11.71
N LEU A 67 8.73 -10.04 -10.42
CA LEU A 67 9.17 -9.14 -9.36
C LEU A 67 10.71 -8.98 -9.35
N PRO A 68 11.54 -10.05 -9.30
CA PRO A 68 12.99 -9.93 -9.44
C PRO A 68 13.43 -9.27 -10.74
N TRP A 69 12.72 -9.52 -11.85
CA TRP A 69 13.00 -8.91 -13.14
C TRP A 69 12.77 -7.39 -13.11
N ILE A 70 11.61 -6.93 -12.63
CA ILE A 70 11.28 -5.51 -12.43
C ILE A 70 12.32 -4.86 -11.50
N GLN A 71 12.66 -5.51 -10.38
CA GLN A 71 13.71 -5.03 -9.47
C GLN A 71 15.04 -4.82 -10.22
N GLY A 72 15.43 -5.76 -11.09
CA GLY A 72 16.62 -5.63 -11.93
C GLY A 72 16.59 -4.42 -12.87
N ILE A 73 15.43 -4.10 -13.46
CA ILE A 73 15.26 -2.94 -14.35
C ILE A 73 15.38 -1.64 -13.54
N PHE A 74 14.63 -1.50 -12.45
CA PHE A 74 14.56 -0.26 -11.67
C PHE A 74 15.83 -0.01 -10.84
N CYS A 75 16.42 -1.05 -10.26
CA CYS A 75 17.54 -0.92 -9.34
C CYS A 75 18.91 -0.93 -10.03
N ASN A 76 19.02 -1.62 -11.18
CA ASN A 76 20.30 -1.82 -11.86
C ASN A 76 20.33 -1.17 -13.26
N ALA A 77 19.47 -0.18 -13.55
CA ALA A 77 19.43 0.51 -14.84
C ALA A 77 20.79 1.14 -15.21
N ASN A 78 21.43 1.78 -14.24
CA ASN A 78 22.70 2.48 -14.44
C ASN A 78 23.94 1.60 -14.19
N ASN A 79 23.76 0.28 -14.02
CA ASN A 79 24.83 -0.68 -13.72
C ASN A 79 25.80 -0.16 -12.64
N PRO A 80 25.33 0.09 -11.40
CA PRO A 80 26.18 0.62 -10.35
C PRO A 80 27.36 -0.32 -10.09
N CYS A 81 28.54 0.28 -9.94
CA CYS A 81 29.78 -0.44 -9.71
C CYS A 81 30.11 -0.42 -8.23
N PHE A 82 30.09 -1.60 -7.61
CA PHE A 82 30.45 -1.77 -6.21
C PHE A 82 31.93 -2.10 -6.08
N GLN A 83 32.58 -1.56 -5.06
CA GLN A 83 33.98 -1.85 -4.75
C GLN A 83 34.18 -3.27 -4.18
N TYR A 84 33.11 -3.87 -3.63
CA TYR A 84 33.13 -5.19 -3.01
C TYR A 84 32.07 -6.09 -3.65
N ALA A 85 32.32 -7.40 -3.63
CA ALA A 85 31.42 -8.41 -4.17
C ALA A 85 30.00 -8.26 -3.62
N THR A 86 29.02 -8.23 -4.54
CA THR A 86 27.60 -8.20 -4.16
C THR A 86 27.16 -9.58 -3.63
N ARG A 87 26.10 -9.64 -2.82
CA ARG A 87 25.64 -10.92 -2.23
C ARG A 87 25.31 -11.97 -3.30
N GLY A 88 24.81 -11.53 -4.45
CA GLY A 88 24.48 -12.38 -5.59
C GLY A 88 25.68 -12.96 -6.35
N GLU A 89 26.90 -12.50 -6.09
CA GLU A 89 28.13 -13.11 -6.63
C GLU A 89 28.63 -14.29 -5.77
N GLY A 90 28.13 -14.41 -4.54
CA GLY A 90 28.48 -15.50 -3.62
C GLY A 90 27.82 -16.84 -4.01
N PRO A 91 28.46 -17.99 -3.70
CA PRO A 91 27.87 -19.30 -3.98
C PRO A 91 26.59 -19.52 -3.17
N GLY A 92 25.52 -19.95 -3.82
CA GLY A 92 24.25 -20.32 -3.19
C GLY A 92 23.28 -19.18 -2.88
N LEU A 93 23.69 -17.92 -3.03
CA LEU A 93 22.83 -16.74 -2.84
C LEU A 93 22.57 -16.06 -4.20
N VAL A 94 21.30 -15.94 -4.58
CA VAL A 94 20.91 -15.33 -5.87
C VAL A 94 20.28 -13.94 -5.68
N SER A 95 19.63 -13.65 -4.56
CA SER A 95 18.94 -12.37 -4.35
C SER A 95 19.85 -11.31 -3.74
N ASN A 96 19.94 -10.16 -4.41
CA ASN A 96 20.60 -8.96 -3.88
C ASN A 96 19.64 -8.04 -3.08
N TYR A 97 18.32 -8.28 -3.12
CA TYR A 97 17.29 -7.34 -2.66
C TYR A 97 16.64 -7.68 -1.31
N ASN A 98 17.16 -8.67 -0.58
CA ASN A 98 16.61 -9.06 0.72
C ASN A 98 16.68 -7.95 1.78
N ASP A 99 17.61 -7.01 1.61
CA ASP A 99 17.80 -5.86 2.51
C ASP A 99 16.93 -4.64 2.13
N SER A 100 16.08 -4.75 1.11
CA SER A 100 15.16 -3.69 0.73
C SER A 100 14.16 -3.39 1.86
N ILE A 101 13.74 -2.12 1.96
CA ILE A 101 12.77 -1.68 2.98
C ILE A 101 11.48 -2.49 2.86
N LEU A 102 11.02 -2.73 1.62
CA LEU A 102 9.82 -3.50 1.35
C LEU A 102 9.96 -4.97 1.75
N ALA A 103 11.10 -5.61 1.46
CA ALA A 103 11.34 -7.00 1.86
C ALA A 103 11.39 -7.14 3.39
N ARG A 104 12.09 -6.24 4.08
CA ARG A 104 12.14 -6.22 5.55
C ARG A 104 10.77 -6.00 6.17
N PHE A 105 10.01 -5.03 5.65
CA PHE A 105 8.65 -4.76 6.10
C PHE A 105 7.72 -5.97 5.89
N TYR A 106 7.82 -6.65 4.74
CA TYR A 106 7.05 -7.85 4.46
C TYR A 106 7.38 -8.98 5.44
N LEU A 107 8.67 -9.22 5.70
CA LEU A 107 9.10 -10.24 6.67
C LEU A 107 8.61 -9.93 8.08
N ASP A 108 8.77 -8.67 8.55
CA ASP A 108 8.27 -8.24 9.86
C ASP A 108 6.73 -8.36 9.95
N THR A 109 6.01 -8.03 8.87
CA THR A 109 4.55 -8.18 8.80
C THR A 109 4.12 -9.64 8.82
N GLN A 110 4.85 -10.50 8.10
CA GLN A 110 4.57 -11.92 8.05
C GLN A 110 4.80 -12.57 9.42
N GLU A 111 5.89 -12.22 10.10
CA GLU A 111 6.24 -12.72 11.42
C GLU A 111 5.26 -12.26 12.49
N LEU A 112 4.90 -10.97 12.52
CA LEU A 112 4.11 -10.39 13.61
C LEU A 112 2.59 -10.43 13.42
N LEU A 113 2.10 -10.30 12.19
CA LEU A 113 0.66 -10.23 11.90
C LEU A 113 0.14 -11.48 11.20
N LEU A 114 0.73 -11.86 10.06
CA LEU A 114 0.15 -12.92 9.22
C LEU A 114 0.30 -14.33 9.81
N SER A 115 1.24 -14.52 10.74
CA SER A 115 1.43 -15.77 11.48
C SER A 115 0.45 -15.91 12.65
N ASP A 116 -0.13 -14.82 13.14
CA ASP A 116 -0.95 -14.80 14.35
C ASP A 116 -2.38 -15.29 14.05
N PRO A 117 -2.87 -16.34 14.76
CA PRO A 117 -4.24 -16.80 14.58
C PRO A 117 -5.30 -15.74 14.95
N GLU A 118 -5.02 -14.83 15.88
CA GLU A 118 -5.95 -13.75 16.25
C GLU A 118 -6.12 -12.74 15.10
N PHE A 119 -5.06 -12.47 14.34
CA PHE A 119 -5.15 -11.61 13.15
C PHE A 119 -6.01 -12.23 12.05
N LEU A 120 -5.91 -13.55 11.84
CA LEU A 120 -6.77 -14.26 10.90
C LEU A 120 -8.26 -14.19 11.29
N GLN A 121 -8.55 -14.11 12.59
CA GLN A 121 -9.90 -13.96 13.13
C GLN A 121 -10.51 -12.57 12.89
N LEU A 122 -9.71 -11.57 12.48
CA LEU A 122 -10.20 -10.25 12.09
C LEU A 122 -11.17 -10.31 10.91
N GLY A 123 -11.05 -11.33 10.04
CA GLY A 123 -12.03 -11.61 8.99
C GLY A 123 -13.39 -12.08 9.52
N ARG A 124 -13.47 -12.67 10.72
CA ARG A 124 -14.75 -12.94 11.40
C ARG A 124 -15.32 -11.65 12.00
N LEU A 125 -14.49 -10.84 12.67
CA LEU A 125 -14.92 -9.55 13.21
C LEU A 125 -15.51 -8.67 12.10
N TRP A 126 -14.86 -8.61 10.93
CA TRP A 126 -15.36 -7.86 9.79
C TRP A 126 -16.74 -8.32 9.32
N ARG A 127 -16.99 -9.63 9.30
CA ARG A 127 -18.31 -10.20 8.97
C ARG A 127 -19.37 -9.83 10.00
N GLU A 128 -19.07 -9.96 11.29
CA GLU A 128 -20.00 -9.58 12.36
C GLU A 128 -20.31 -8.08 12.32
N LEU A 129 -19.30 -7.24 12.08
CA LEU A 129 -19.47 -5.80 11.94
C LEU A 129 -20.31 -5.42 10.73
N PHE A 130 -20.11 -6.12 9.60
CA PHE A 130 -20.96 -5.97 8.43
C PHE A 130 -22.41 -6.32 8.76
N THR A 131 -22.68 -7.44 9.44
CA THR A 131 -24.06 -7.83 9.82
C THR A 131 -24.76 -6.81 10.73
N MET A 132 -24.04 -6.24 11.70
CA MET A 132 -24.58 -5.18 12.55
C MET A 132 -24.84 -3.90 11.73
N SER A 133 -23.95 -3.59 10.79
CA SER A 133 -24.12 -2.41 9.95
C SER A 133 -25.29 -2.52 8.99
N THR A 134 -25.49 -3.70 8.38
CA THR A 134 -26.66 -3.96 7.55
C THR A 134 -27.94 -3.88 8.38
N PHE A 135 -27.93 -4.40 9.60
CA PHE A 135 -29.06 -4.25 10.53
C PHE A 135 -29.38 -2.79 10.82
N MET A 136 -28.37 -1.98 11.18
CA MET A 136 -28.55 -0.54 11.44
C MET A 136 -29.02 0.25 10.20
N ASP A 137 -28.55 -0.14 9.02
CA ASP A 137 -28.96 0.49 7.75
C ASP A 137 -30.39 0.10 7.37
N THR A 138 -30.77 -1.17 7.53
CA THR A 138 -32.16 -1.64 7.35
C THR A 138 -33.11 -0.95 8.33
N LEU A 139 -32.71 -0.83 9.59
CA LEU A 139 -33.48 -0.09 10.60
C LEU A 139 -33.74 1.37 10.19
N ARG A 140 -32.78 2.02 9.53
CA ARG A 140 -32.89 3.42 9.10
C ARG A 140 -33.67 3.61 7.80
N THR A 141 -33.51 2.68 6.85
CA THR A 141 -34.05 2.81 5.48
C THR A 141 -35.41 2.13 5.31
N SER A 142 -35.63 1.01 5.99
CA SER A 142 -36.79 0.11 5.81
C SER A 142 -37.25 -0.49 7.14
N PRO A 143 -37.79 0.33 8.06
CA PRO A 143 -38.23 -0.15 9.39
C PRO A 143 -39.36 -1.19 9.31
N GLU A 144 -40.15 -1.19 8.24
CA GLU A 144 -41.25 -2.15 8.03
C GLU A 144 -40.80 -3.62 8.03
N GLN A 145 -39.56 -3.89 7.61
CA GLN A 145 -39.02 -5.25 7.54
C GLN A 145 -38.78 -5.89 8.92
N ILE A 146 -38.69 -5.04 9.95
CA ILE A 146 -38.48 -5.44 11.36
C ILE A 146 -39.80 -5.36 12.14
N SER A 147 -40.85 -4.81 11.53
CA SER A 147 -42.14 -4.59 12.18
C SER A 147 -42.79 -5.89 12.66
N GLY A 148 -43.02 -5.96 13.97
CA GLY A 148 -43.56 -7.14 14.66
C GLY A 148 -42.52 -8.16 15.13
N ARG A 149 -41.25 -8.00 14.74
CA ARG A 149 -40.12 -8.78 15.28
C ARG A 149 -39.45 -7.95 16.37
N GLY A 150 -39.84 -8.17 17.62
CA GLY A 150 -39.24 -7.51 18.78
C GLY A 150 -38.29 -8.42 19.56
N LEU A 151 -37.38 -7.82 20.32
CA LEU A 151 -36.54 -8.55 21.27
C LEU A 151 -37.30 -8.82 22.55
N LYS A 152 -37.30 -10.07 23.02
CA LYS A 152 -37.87 -10.42 24.32
C LYS A 152 -37.06 -9.76 25.44
N VAL A 153 -37.74 -9.20 26.43
CA VAL A 153 -37.07 -8.54 27.58
C VAL A 153 -36.20 -9.53 28.35
N GLU A 154 -36.69 -10.75 28.60
CA GLU A 154 -35.92 -11.83 29.24
C GLU A 154 -34.57 -12.11 28.58
N ASP A 155 -34.51 -12.08 27.24
CA ASP A 155 -33.28 -12.42 26.48
C ASP A 155 -32.19 -11.34 26.59
N ILE A 156 -32.54 -10.16 27.11
CA ILE A 156 -31.65 -8.99 27.29
C ILE A 156 -31.16 -8.89 28.75
N LEU A 157 -31.86 -9.47 29.70
CA LEU A 157 -31.53 -9.37 31.13
C LEU A 157 -30.33 -10.27 31.50
N LYS A 158 -29.62 -9.89 32.56
CA LYS A 158 -28.55 -10.71 33.17
C LYS A 158 -29.13 -12.02 33.71
N ASP A 159 -28.36 -13.10 33.68
CA ASP A 159 -28.83 -14.41 34.16
C ASP A 159 -29.16 -14.39 35.67
N ASP A 160 -28.39 -13.65 36.47
CA ASP A 160 -28.65 -13.42 37.91
C ASP A 160 -29.41 -12.10 38.11
N GLU A 161 -30.55 -11.95 37.43
CA GLU A 161 -31.35 -10.73 37.52
C GLU A 161 -31.97 -10.51 38.90
N THR A 162 -31.92 -9.26 39.35
CA THR A 162 -32.57 -8.82 40.60
C THR A 162 -33.85 -8.02 40.34
N LEU A 163 -34.22 -7.87 39.07
CA LEU A 163 -35.34 -7.04 38.64
C LEU A 163 -36.68 -7.71 38.96
N THR A 164 -36.84 -8.98 38.61
CA THR A 164 -38.07 -9.75 38.85
C THR A 164 -38.38 -9.87 40.34
N SER A 165 -37.37 -10.15 41.17
CA SER A 165 -37.52 -10.18 42.63
C SER A 165 -37.87 -8.81 43.23
N PHE A 166 -37.28 -7.72 42.73
CA PHE A 166 -37.61 -6.35 43.12
C PHE A 166 -39.06 -5.96 42.78
N LEU A 167 -39.52 -6.28 41.57
CA LEU A 167 -40.89 -5.96 41.12
C LEU A 167 -41.96 -6.70 41.94
N LEU A 168 -41.67 -7.91 42.39
CA LEU A 168 -42.58 -8.71 43.22
C LEU A 168 -42.60 -8.30 44.70
N ARG A 169 -41.45 -7.93 45.28
CA ARG A 169 -41.33 -7.64 46.71
C ARG A 169 -41.54 -6.17 47.06
N ASP A 170 -40.88 -5.26 46.34
CA ASP A 170 -40.77 -3.86 46.74
C ASP A 170 -41.80 -2.94 46.04
N VAL A 171 -42.25 -3.32 44.84
CA VAL A 171 -43.25 -2.60 44.02
C VAL A 171 -44.66 -3.23 44.10
N PRO A 172 -44.86 -4.19 45.01
CA PRO A 172 -45.83 -5.30 44.95
C PRO A 172 -46.66 -5.41 43.66
N LEU A 173 -46.01 -5.67 42.51
CA LEU A 173 -46.74 -5.98 41.29
C LEU A 173 -47.25 -7.43 41.32
N PRO A 174 -48.46 -7.71 40.79
CA PRO A 174 -48.94 -9.09 40.66
C PRO A 174 -48.00 -9.92 39.80
N GLU A 175 -47.77 -11.18 40.16
CA GLU A 175 -46.88 -12.10 39.44
C GLU A 175 -47.21 -12.21 37.95
N PHE A 176 -48.50 -12.17 37.61
CA PHE A 176 -48.97 -12.15 36.23
C PHE A 176 -48.47 -10.93 35.43
N VAL A 177 -48.42 -9.74 36.06
CA VAL A 177 -47.96 -8.50 35.41
C VAL A 177 -46.45 -8.56 35.15
N VAL A 178 -45.69 -9.09 36.11
CA VAL A 178 -44.24 -9.28 35.96
C VAL A 178 -43.94 -10.28 34.84
N ASN A 179 -44.67 -11.39 34.79
CA ASN A 179 -44.49 -12.41 33.74
C ASN A 179 -44.85 -11.89 32.34
N GLU A 180 -45.91 -11.08 32.21
CA GLU A 180 -46.25 -10.39 30.96
C GLU A 180 -45.19 -9.37 30.55
N LEU A 181 -44.58 -8.66 31.50
CA LEU A 181 -43.51 -7.67 31.22
C LEU A 181 -42.21 -8.34 30.77
N VAL A 182 -41.81 -9.44 31.40
CA VAL A 182 -40.59 -10.21 31.05
C VAL A 182 -40.73 -10.91 29.70
N ASN A 183 -41.94 -11.40 29.37
CA ASN A 183 -42.24 -12.00 28.07
C ASN A 183 -42.60 -10.99 26.96
N ALA A 184 -42.69 -9.71 27.30
CA ALA A 184 -42.94 -8.67 26.32
C ALA A 184 -41.76 -8.54 25.35
N LYS A 185 -42.03 -8.03 24.14
CA LYS A 185 -41.03 -7.80 23.11
C LYS A 185 -40.86 -6.31 22.85
N ILE A 186 -39.63 -5.81 22.88
CA ILE A 186 -39.30 -4.42 22.58
C ILE A 186 -39.15 -4.23 21.07
N ARG A 187 -39.73 -3.17 20.50
CA ARG A 187 -39.56 -2.82 19.08
C ARG A 187 -38.28 -2.00 18.86
N PRO A 188 -37.23 -2.55 18.22
CA PRO A 188 -35.98 -1.81 18.01
C PRO A 188 -36.14 -0.64 17.02
N GLU A 189 -37.17 -0.66 16.16
CA GLU A 189 -37.52 0.41 15.21
C GLU A 189 -37.74 1.77 15.89
N GLN A 190 -38.19 1.79 17.14
CA GLN A 190 -38.44 3.04 17.86
C GLN A 190 -37.16 3.65 18.46
N PHE A 191 -36.03 2.94 18.41
CA PHE A 191 -34.74 3.36 18.99
C PHE A 191 -33.68 3.70 17.93
N VAL A 192 -34.07 3.87 16.66
CA VAL A 192 -33.15 4.08 15.53
C VAL A 192 -32.31 5.35 15.66
N PHE A 193 -32.89 6.40 16.27
CA PHE A 193 -32.21 7.69 16.49
C PHE A 193 -31.65 7.84 17.91
N GLY A 194 -31.62 6.75 18.69
CA GLY A 194 -31.26 6.75 20.11
C GLY A 194 -32.46 6.50 21.00
N VAL A 195 -32.22 6.49 22.32
CA VAL A 195 -33.29 6.44 23.32
C VAL A 195 -33.98 7.81 23.30
N PRO A 196 -35.30 7.89 23.02
CA PRO A 196 -36.00 9.16 23.05
C PRO A 196 -35.95 9.76 24.46
N ASP A 197 -35.91 11.09 24.58
CA ASP A 197 -35.98 11.83 25.84
C ASP A 197 -37.39 11.74 26.47
N LEU A 198 -37.87 10.52 26.69
CA LEU A 198 -39.16 10.18 27.25
C LEU A 198 -38.91 9.32 28.48
N HIS A 199 -39.38 9.78 29.64
CA HIS A 199 -39.31 8.98 30.85
C HIS A 199 -40.25 7.77 30.74
N LEU A 200 -39.92 6.67 31.44
CA LEU A 200 -40.75 5.46 31.45
C LEU A 200 -42.20 5.75 31.84
N LYS A 201 -42.43 6.75 32.68
CA LYS A 201 -43.76 7.25 33.07
C LYS A 201 -44.61 7.66 31.87
N ASP A 202 -44.05 8.41 30.92
CA ASP A 202 -44.80 8.97 29.81
C ASP A 202 -45.15 7.88 28.77
N ILE A 203 -44.27 6.89 28.62
CA ILE A 203 -44.47 5.71 27.77
C ILE A 203 -45.49 4.75 28.41
N ALA A 204 -45.36 4.45 29.70
CA ALA A 204 -46.18 3.43 30.37
C ALA A 204 -47.61 3.90 30.67
N CYS A 205 -47.85 5.20 30.85
CA CYS A 205 -49.17 5.75 31.17
C CYS A 205 -50.03 6.06 29.92
N SER A 206 -49.44 6.06 28.72
CA SER A 206 -50.16 6.25 27.46
C SER A 206 -50.30 4.92 26.71
N GLN A 207 -51.53 4.50 26.43
CA GLN A 207 -51.79 3.23 25.73
C GLN A 207 -51.17 3.19 24.33
N THR A 208 -51.21 4.32 23.61
CA THR A 208 -50.69 4.41 22.24
C THR A 208 -49.17 4.33 22.21
N LEU A 209 -48.48 4.99 23.16
CA LEU A 209 -47.02 4.93 23.25
C LEU A 209 -46.56 3.56 23.73
N LEU A 210 -47.26 2.96 24.70
CA LEU A 210 -46.91 1.63 25.20
C LEU A 210 -46.99 0.56 24.08
N GLU A 211 -48.01 0.61 23.22
CA GLU A 211 -48.14 -0.27 22.04
C GLU A 211 -47.08 -0.01 20.96
N GLN A 212 -46.60 1.23 20.87
CA GLN A 212 -45.59 1.66 19.91
C GLN A 212 -44.19 1.12 20.28
N PHE A 213 -43.82 1.12 21.57
CA PHE A 213 -42.52 0.66 22.04
C PHE A 213 -42.47 -0.84 22.39
N ILE A 214 -43.57 -1.40 22.94
CA ILE A 214 -43.60 -2.76 23.50
C ILE A 214 -44.76 -3.57 22.89
N ILE A 215 -44.44 -4.78 22.46
CA ILE A 215 -45.39 -5.79 21.98
C ILE A 215 -45.63 -6.79 23.09
N PHE A 216 -46.84 -6.80 23.64
CA PHE A 216 -47.26 -7.80 24.65
C PHE A 216 -47.79 -9.07 23.97
N PRO A 217 -47.58 -10.25 24.57
CA PRO A 217 -48.12 -11.50 24.05
C PRO A 217 -49.66 -11.56 24.12
N SER A 218 -50.29 -10.83 25.05
CA SER A 218 -51.74 -10.75 25.16
C SER A 218 -52.26 -9.29 25.21
N ARG A 219 -53.35 -8.99 24.46
CA ARG A 219 -54.01 -7.67 24.53
C ARG A 219 -54.53 -7.34 25.93
N ARG A 220 -54.96 -8.35 26.69
CA ARG A 220 -55.38 -8.20 28.09
C ARG A 220 -54.18 -7.92 29.01
N GLY A 221 -53.00 -8.44 28.68
CA GLY A 221 -51.73 -8.15 29.37
C GLY A 221 -51.40 -6.67 29.30
N LEU A 222 -51.53 -6.06 28.12
CA LEU A 222 -51.28 -4.63 27.93
C LEU A 222 -52.14 -3.75 28.84
N TYR A 223 -53.47 -3.95 28.85
CA TYR A 223 -54.36 -3.15 29.71
C TYR A 223 -54.04 -3.32 31.20
N ARG A 224 -53.67 -4.53 31.63
CA ARG A 224 -53.31 -4.81 33.02
C ARG A 224 -51.99 -4.13 33.40
N VAL A 225 -50.96 -4.28 32.57
CA VAL A 225 -49.66 -3.64 32.75
C VAL A 225 -49.81 -2.13 32.78
N HIS A 226 -50.56 -1.55 31.83
CA HIS A 226 -50.90 -0.12 31.80
C HIS A 226 -51.55 0.34 33.11
N SER A 227 -52.59 -0.35 33.57
CA SER A 227 -53.31 0.02 34.80
C SER A 227 -52.47 -0.11 36.08
N SER A 228 -51.62 -1.15 36.17
CA SER A 228 -50.78 -1.40 37.35
C SER A 228 -49.57 -0.49 37.42
N ILE A 229 -48.93 -0.20 36.28
CA ILE A 229 -47.77 0.69 36.22
C ILE A 229 -48.18 2.16 36.35
N CYS A 230 -49.30 2.57 35.73
CA CYS A 230 -49.81 3.95 35.84
C CYS A 230 -50.32 4.30 37.25
N ALA A 231 -50.66 3.31 38.08
CA ALA A 231 -51.05 3.53 39.47
C ALA A 231 -49.86 3.84 40.40
N LEU A 232 -48.62 3.63 39.95
CA LEU A 232 -47.42 3.84 40.76
C LEU A 232 -47.03 5.33 40.85
N THR A 233 -46.34 5.70 41.93
CA THR A 233 -45.79 7.04 42.08
C THR A 233 -44.62 7.27 41.12
N PRO A 234 -44.39 8.51 40.64
CA PRO A 234 -43.32 8.82 39.70
C PRO A 234 -41.92 8.47 40.24
N GLN A 235 -41.72 8.57 41.55
CA GLN A 235 -40.47 8.19 42.22
C GLN A 235 -40.19 6.68 42.11
N ARG A 236 -41.22 5.85 42.28
CA ARG A 236 -41.07 4.39 42.12
C ARG A 236 -40.78 4.01 40.67
N LEU A 237 -41.39 4.71 39.71
CA LEU A 237 -41.13 4.50 38.28
C LEU A 237 -39.68 4.80 37.90
N GLN A 238 -39.10 5.87 38.43
CA GLN A 238 -37.68 6.19 38.22
C GLN A 238 -36.76 5.11 38.78
N ILE A 239 -37.04 4.61 39.99
CA ILE A 239 -36.25 3.52 40.58
C ILE A 239 -36.35 2.23 39.75
N ILE A 240 -37.53 1.94 39.20
CA ILE A 240 -37.73 0.79 38.29
C ILE A 240 -36.92 0.98 37.01
N GLU A 241 -36.93 2.18 36.44
CA GLU A 241 -36.15 2.53 35.24
C GLU A 241 -34.64 2.36 35.48
N ASP A 242 -34.11 2.92 36.58
CA ASP A 242 -32.71 2.75 36.97
C ASP A 242 -32.34 1.28 37.20
N ARG A 243 -33.21 0.52 37.86
CA ARG A 243 -32.98 -0.90 38.14
C ARG A 243 -33.06 -1.76 36.88
N LEU A 244 -33.91 -1.40 35.93
CA LEU A 244 -33.99 -2.03 34.62
C LEU A 244 -32.66 -1.81 33.87
N TYR A 245 -32.20 -0.57 33.74
CA TYR A 245 -30.92 -0.27 33.08
C TYR A 245 -29.72 -0.97 33.73
N ALA A 246 -29.70 -1.10 35.06
CA ALA A 246 -28.64 -1.81 35.78
C ALA A 246 -28.61 -3.33 35.52
N ASN A 247 -29.76 -3.94 35.23
CA ASN A 247 -29.90 -5.38 34.99
C ASN A 247 -29.90 -5.76 33.50
N VAL A 248 -29.97 -4.80 32.58
CA VAL A 248 -29.80 -5.02 31.14
C VAL A 248 -28.34 -5.42 30.83
N ASP A 249 -28.16 -6.50 30.08
CA ASP A 249 -26.87 -6.94 29.59
C ASP A 249 -26.65 -6.49 28.13
N PHE A 250 -25.79 -5.48 27.96
CA PHE A 250 -25.42 -4.99 26.63
C PHE A 250 -24.76 -6.07 25.76
N PHE A 251 -24.02 -7.02 26.34
CA PHE A 251 -23.39 -8.10 25.57
C PHE A 251 -24.42 -9.02 24.94
N LYS A 252 -25.48 -9.37 25.69
CA LYS A 252 -26.62 -10.13 25.17
C LYS A 252 -27.42 -9.32 24.15
N LEU A 253 -27.65 -8.03 24.42
CA LEU A 253 -28.38 -7.14 23.51
C LEU A 253 -27.78 -7.14 22.10
N PHE A 254 -26.48 -6.86 21.96
CA PHE A 254 -25.81 -6.80 20.65
C PHE A 254 -25.71 -8.17 19.96
N ARG A 255 -25.79 -9.27 20.73
CA ARG A 255 -25.90 -10.63 20.19
C ARG A 255 -27.29 -10.95 19.65
N GLN A 256 -28.35 -10.38 20.22
CA GLN A 256 -29.73 -10.65 19.82
C GLN A 256 -30.26 -9.65 18.77
N LEU A 257 -29.72 -8.43 18.71
CA LEU A 257 -30.16 -7.40 17.76
C LEU A 257 -30.13 -7.87 16.28
N PRO A 258 -29.01 -8.38 15.73
CA PRO A 258 -28.98 -8.86 14.35
C PRO A 258 -29.92 -10.05 14.07
N ARG A 259 -30.22 -10.86 15.10
CA ARG A 259 -31.11 -12.03 14.98
C ARG A 259 -32.55 -11.68 14.70
N VAL A 260 -32.96 -10.46 15.04
CA VAL A 260 -34.31 -9.93 14.72
C VAL A 260 -34.52 -9.89 13.20
N LEU A 261 -33.48 -9.52 12.45
CA LEU A 261 -33.53 -9.45 10.99
C LEU A 261 -33.33 -10.84 10.36
N ASP A 262 -32.30 -11.58 10.80
CA ASP A 262 -31.98 -12.93 10.32
C ASP A 262 -31.71 -13.90 11.47
N ASN A 263 -32.60 -14.90 11.61
CA ASN A 263 -32.53 -15.91 12.66
C ASN A 263 -31.31 -16.84 12.55
N HIS A 264 -30.66 -16.91 11.37
CA HIS A 264 -29.44 -17.71 11.15
C HIS A 264 -28.15 -16.96 11.50
N SER A 265 -28.24 -15.66 11.80
CA SER A 265 -27.06 -14.88 12.14
C SER A 265 -26.51 -15.27 13.52
N ASN A 266 -25.21 -15.58 13.55
CA ASN A 266 -24.45 -15.58 14.79
C ASN A 266 -24.23 -14.10 15.13
N GLY A 267 -25.11 -13.52 15.96
CA GLY A 267 -25.03 -12.11 16.31
C GLY A 267 -23.69 -11.70 16.94
N VAL A 268 -23.54 -10.43 17.27
CA VAL A 268 -22.23 -9.86 17.60
C VAL A 268 -21.74 -10.29 18.97
N ASP A 269 -20.52 -10.83 19.04
CA ASP A 269 -19.84 -11.14 20.29
C ASP A 269 -18.82 -10.04 20.63
N LEU A 270 -19.22 -9.12 21.51
CA LEU A 270 -18.37 -8.01 21.92
C LEU A 270 -17.15 -8.43 22.74
N LEU A 271 -17.18 -9.57 23.45
CA LEU A 271 -16.03 -10.09 24.20
C LEU A 271 -14.97 -10.61 23.23
N PHE A 272 -15.41 -11.29 22.17
CA PHE A 272 -14.55 -11.70 21.07
C PHE A 272 -13.93 -10.48 20.37
N TRP A 273 -14.72 -9.44 20.07
CA TRP A 273 -14.19 -8.22 19.45
C TRP A 273 -13.13 -7.54 20.31
N ALA A 274 -13.38 -7.43 21.62
CA ALA A 274 -12.43 -6.84 22.55
C ALA A 274 -11.09 -7.58 22.55
N ARG A 275 -11.12 -8.92 22.61
CA ARG A 275 -9.91 -9.76 22.60
C ARG A 275 -9.12 -9.62 21.29
N VAL A 276 -9.79 -9.76 20.14
CA VAL A 276 -9.14 -9.71 18.82
C VAL A 276 -8.57 -8.32 18.56
N LEU A 277 -9.33 -7.25 18.86
CA LEU A 277 -8.88 -5.89 18.67
C LEU A 277 -7.73 -5.54 19.61
N SER A 278 -7.77 -5.97 20.88
CA SER A 278 -6.67 -5.72 21.81
C SER A 278 -5.39 -6.41 21.35
N ALA A 279 -5.47 -7.70 21.01
CA ALA A 279 -4.33 -8.48 20.54
C ALA A 279 -3.74 -7.90 19.24
N THR A 280 -4.61 -7.60 18.27
CA THR A 280 -4.19 -7.00 16.99
C THR A 280 -3.59 -5.60 17.20
N SER A 281 -4.14 -4.79 18.11
CA SER A 281 -3.63 -3.44 18.38
C SER A 281 -2.23 -3.45 18.99
N GLU A 282 -1.95 -4.41 19.87
CA GLU A 282 -0.63 -4.58 20.48
C GLU A 282 0.40 -4.98 19.42
N LYS A 283 0.05 -5.92 18.53
CA LYS A 283 0.91 -6.35 17.42
C LYS A 283 1.11 -5.26 16.36
N LEU A 284 0.07 -4.48 16.05
CA LEU A 284 0.21 -3.31 15.17
C LEU A 284 1.13 -2.25 15.77
N ARG A 285 1.08 -2.04 17.09
CA ARG A 285 2.00 -1.14 17.77
C ARG A 285 3.44 -1.65 17.71
N GLU A 286 3.65 -2.94 17.96
CA GLU A 286 4.95 -3.58 17.82
C GLU A 286 5.49 -3.44 16.39
N LEU A 287 4.65 -3.70 15.37
CA LEU A 287 5.00 -3.51 13.96
C LEU A 287 5.34 -2.05 13.63
N SER A 288 4.58 -1.09 14.16
CA SER A 288 4.83 0.34 13.96
C SER A 288 6.12 0.83 14.63
N GLU A 289 6.61 0.12 15.66
CA GLU A 289 7.85 0.47 16.34
C GLU A 289 9.10 -0.07 15.63
N ARG A 290 8.95 -1.08 14.74
CA ARG A 290 10.04 -1.64 13.93
C ARG A 290 10.68 -0.59 13.02
N ASN A 291 11.98 -0.75 12.75
CA ASN A 291 12.72 0.17 11.88
C ASN A 291 12.23 0.11 10.42
N SER A 292 11.73 -1.03 9.97
CA SER A 292 11.22 -1.23 8.61
C SER A 292 9.97 -0.38 8.32
N SER A 293 9.01 -0.36 9.26
CA SER A 293 7.77 0.43 9.14
C SER A 293 8.05 1.93 9.26
N LYS A 294 8.95 2.34 10.16
CA LYS A 294 9.43 3.73 10.24
C LYS A 294 10.06 4.19 8.92
N ALA A 295 10.95 3.38 8.35
CA ALA A 295 11.57 3.68 7.05
C ALA A 295 10.55 3.72 5.90
N LEU A 296 9.56 2.83 5.90
CA LEU A 296 8.47 2.83 4.92
C LEU A 296 7.65 4.12 5.02
N VAL A 297 7.26 4.53 6.23
CA VAL A 297 6.48 5.75 6.47
C VAL A 297 7.28 6.99 6.09
N GLU A 298 8.58 7.04 6.39
CA GLU A 298 9.46 8.15 6.01
C GLU A 298 9.48 8.35 4.48
N VAL A 299 9.67 7.27 3.71
CA VAL A 299 9.69 7.32 2.24
C VAL A 299 8.31 7.62 1.64
N MET A 300 7.22 7.15 2.26
CA MET A 300 5.85 7.36 1.75
C MET A 300 5.21 8.68 2.16
N SER A 301 5.66 9.28 3.27
CA SER A 301 5.12 10.53 3.79
C SER A 301 5.07 11.69 2.77
N PRO A 302 6.11 11.99 1.96
CA PRO A 302 6.04 13.09 0.98
C PRO A 302 5.04 12.81 -0.16
N LEU A 303 4.79 11.53 -0.47
CA LEU A 303 3.84 11.13 -1.52
C LEU A 303 2.39 11.17 -1.03
N LEU A 304 2.15 10.93 0.27
CA LEU A 304 0.82 11.01 0.89
C LEU A 304 0.43 12.44 1.28
N GLN A 305 1.42 13.29 1.60
CA GLN A 305 1.21 14.68 2.01
C GLN A 305 1.10 15.66 0.83
N SER A 306 1.10 15.19 -0.42
CA SER A 306 0.83 16.02 -1.60
C SER A 306 -0.66 16.41 -1.68
N GLN A 307 -1.19 17.06 -0.64
CA GLN A 307 -2.50 17.72 -0.63
C GLN A 307 -2.47 19.09 -1.33
N GLY A 308 -1.40 19.40 -2.08
CA GLY A 308 -1.21 20.65 -2.81
C GLY A 308 -1.35 20.47 -4.33
N GLY A 309 -2.45 19.88 -4.81
CA GLY A 309 -2.97 19.98 -6.20
C GLY A 309 -2.04 19.63 -7.38
N SER A 310 -0.79 19.26 -7.15
CA SER A 310 0.21 18.92 -8.17
C SER A 310 0.61 17.46 -8.00
N PRO A 311 0.50 16.64 -9.04
CA PRO A 311 0.96 15.25 -8.98
C PRO A 311 2.47 15.25 -8.69
N PRO A 312 2.97 14.30 -7.87
CA PRO A 312 4.39 14.18 -7.61
C PRO A 312 5.13 13.99 -8.93
N SER A 313 6.25 14.70 -9.09
CA SER A 313 7.07 14.56 -10.30
C SER A 313 7.57 13.12 -10.44
N PHE A 314 7.64 12.60 -11.66
CA PHE A 314 8.02 11.20 -11.88
C PHE A 314 9.40 10.86 -11.29
N SER A 315 10.33 11.81 -11.22
CA SER A 315 11.63 11.63 -10.57
C SER A 315 11.52 11.39 -9.05
N GLN A 316 10.60 12.07 -8.36
CA GLN A 316 10.34 11.86 -6.93
C GLN A 316 9.72 10.48 -6.68
N LEU A 317 8.75 10.09 -7.51
CA LEU A 317 8.16 8.75 -7.49
C LEU A 317 9.21 7.66 -7.70
N MET A 318 10.07 7.83 -8.71
CA MET A 318 11.14 6.88 -9.01
C MET A 318 12.19 6.80 -7.93
N GLY A 319 12.54 7.93 -7.30
CA GLY A 319 13.43 7.97 -6.15
C GLY A 319 12.86 7.17 -4.97
N ALA A 320 11.58 7.36 -4.66
CA ALA A 320 10.89 6.62 -3.60
C ALA A 320 10.77 5.11 -3.92
N VAL A 321 10.42 4.74 -5.14
CA VAL A 321 10.35 3.33 -5.55
C VAL A 321 11.73 2.67 -5.48
N SER A 322 12.77 3.38 -5.94
CA SER A 322 14.14 2.90 -5.88
C SER A 322 14.60 2.68 -4.42
N SER A 323 14.31 3.60 -3.49
CA SER A 323 14.71 3.43 -2.10
C SER A 323 13.95 2.28 -1.41
N LEU A 324 12.66 2.09 -1.73
CA LEU A 324 11.86 1.00 -1.16
C LEU A 324 12.31 -0.39 -1.62
N VAL A 325 12.69 -0.50 -2.90
CA VAL A 325 12.83 -1.79 -3.58
C VAL A 325 14.30 -2.22 -3.72
N CYS A 326 15.26 -1.29 -3.82
CA CYS A 326 16.63 -1.60 -4.19
C CYS A 326 17.57 -1.85 -3.01
N GLY A 327 17.29 -1.30 -1.82
CA GLY A 327 18.00 -1.63 -0.58
C GLY A 327 19.51 -1.28 -0.55
N TYR A 328 20.04 -0.58 -1.56
CA TYR A 328 21.44 -0.18 -1.61
C TYR A 328 21.71 1.04 -0.72
N MET A 329 22.79 1.00 0.06
CA MET A 329 23.26 2.15 0.84
C MET A 329 23.91 3.18 -0.10
N GLU A 330 23.49 4.44 -0.05
CA GLU A 330 23.88 5.53 -0.99
C GLU A 330 25.37 5.92 -0.96
N GLY A 331 26.21 5.28 -0.14
CA GLY A 331 27.64 5.60 0.02
C GLY A 331 28.65 4.59 -0.54
N ALA A 332 28.22 3.45 -1.11
CA ALA A 332 29.11 2.32 -1.42
C ALA A 332 29.34 2.05 -2.92
N PHE A 333 28.78 2.86 -3.82
CA PHE A 333 28.91 2.66 -5.25
C PHE A 333 29.40 3.92 -5.95
N THR A 334 30.36 3.74 -6.87
CA THR A 334 30.64 4.76 -7.87
C THR A 334 29.71 4.50 -9.04
N ARG A 335 29.13 5.58 -9.60
CA ARG A 335 28.42 5.50 -10.88
C ARG A 335 29.48 5.32 -11.96
N VAL A 336 29.91 4.09 -12.19
CA VAL A 336 30.68 3.78 -13.40
C VAL A 336 29.69 3.78 -14.54
N ALA A 337 29.90 4.67 -15.51
CA ALA A 337 29.20 4.58 -16.77
C ALA A 337 29.51 3.19 -17.34
N SER A 338 28.51 2.33 -17.46
CA SER A 338 28.72 1.05 -18.11
C SER A 338 29.10 1.30 -19.56
N PHE A 339 30.37 1.09 -19.88
CA PHE A 339 30.86 0.90 -21.25
C PHE A 339 30.44 -0.48 -21.75
N ASN A 340 29.16 -0.84 -21.60
CA ASN A 340 28.65 -2.07 -22.15
C ASN A 340 28.29 -1.83 -23.61
N TRP A 341 29.04 -2.44 -24.52
CA TRP A 341 28.96 -2.22 -25.97
C TRP A 341 27.61 -2.65 -26.60
N TYR A 342 26.77 -3.39 -25.87
CA TYR A 342 25.39 -3.70 -26.27
C TYR A 342 24.39 -2.55 -26.00
N GLU A 343 24.79 -1.50 -25.25
CA GLU A 343 23.99 -0.30 -24.92
C GLU A 343 24.69 0.99 -25.41
N ASP A 344 24.99 1.07 -26.70
CA ASP A 344 25.74 2.18 -27.33
C ASP A 344 24.99 3.53 -27.44
N ASN A 345 23.86 3.68 -26.72
CA ASN A 345 23.02 4.88 -26.69
C ASN A 345 23.07 5.65 -25.35
N ASN A 346 23.49 5.03 -24.25
CA ASN A 346 23.45 5.67 -22.93
C ASN A 346 24.50 6.79 -22.79
N TYR A 347 25.71 6.60 -23.32
CA TYR A 347 26.72 7.66 -23.31
C TYR A 347 26.37 8.81 -24.28
N LYS A 348 25.75 8.50 -25.43
CA LYS A 348 25.29 9.51 -26.41
C LYS A 348 24.11 10.33 -25.88
N ALA A 349 23.20 9.71 -25.12
CA ALA A 349 22.08 10.37 -24.45
C ALA A 349 22.54 11.24 -23.27
N PHE A 350 23.53 10.80 -22.50
CA PHE A 350 24.10 11.58 -21.39
C PHE A 350 24.99 12.74 -21.85
N MET A 351 25.80 12.55 -22.89
CA MET A 351 26.66 13.59 -23.46
C MET A 351 25.96 14.52 -24.46
N GLY A 352 24.66 14.32 -24.74
CA GLY A 352 23.90 15.17 -25.67
C GLY A 352 24.39 15.17 -27.12
N ILE A 353 25.18 14.17 -27.55
CA ILE A 353 25.88 14.18 -28.84
C ILE A 353 24.91 14.05 -30.04
N ASN A 354 23.64 13.71 -29.81
CA ASN A 354 22.62 13.69 -30.87
C ASN A 354 22.10 15.08 -31.30
N ASP A 355 22.38 16.16 -30.58
CA ASP A 355 21.77 17.46 -30.88
C ASP A 355 22.47 18.26 -31.99
N SER A 356 23.69 17.91 -32.39
CA SER A 356 24.48 18.75 -33.32
C SER A 356 24.49 18.28 -34.79
N THR A 357 24.15 17.02 -35.09
CA THR A 357 24.22 16.49 -36.49
C THR A 357 22.87 16.05 -37.07
N ARG A 358 21.80 16.04 -36.29
CA ARG A 358 20.43 16.02 -36.78
C ARG A 358 19.69 17.18 -36.16
N GLY A 359 19.57 18.28 -36.91
CA GLY A 359 18.80 19.48 -36.53
C GLY A 359 17.32 19.16 -36.30
N GLY A 360 17.01 18.63 -35.14
CA GLY A 360 15.67 18.38 -34.68
C GLY A 360 15.72 18.32 -33.16
N GLN A 361 15.26 19.40 -32.51
CA GLN A 361 14.60 19.27 -31.22
C GLN A 361 13.73 18.00 -31.31
N GLY A 362 13.99 17.00 -30.48
CA GLY A 362 13.30 15.72 -30.53
C GLY A 362 11.81 15.90 -30.27
N GLN A 363 11.05 16.21 -31.32
CA GLN A 363 9.62 16.40 -31.27
C GLN A 363 9.01 15.03 -30.95
N TYR A 364 8.49 14.88 -29.74
CA TYR A 364 7.73 13.70 -29.34
C TYR A 364 6.67 13.41 -30.42
N THR A 365 6.71 12.20 -30.98
CA THR A 365 5.75 11.77 -32.01
C THR A 365 4.50 11.25 -31.31
N TYR A 366 3.41 12.00 -31.43
CA TYR A 366 2.15 11.68 -30.79
C TYR A 366 1.55 10.40 -31.38
N ASP A 367 1.26 9.41 -30.54
CA ASP A 367 0.60 8.18 -30.97
C ASP A 367 -0.92 8.37 -30.85
N HIS A 368 -1.62 8.31 -31.98
CA HIS A 368 -3.08 8.47 -32.04
C HIS A 368 -3.84 7.30 -31.41
N THR A 369 -3.18 6.18 -31.09
CA THR A 369 -3.78 5.04 -30.41
C THR A 369 -3.80 5.19 -28.88
N ALA A 370 -3.00 6.10 -28.33
CA ALA A 370 -2.89 6.36 -26.90
C ALA A 370 -3.77 7.55 -26.47
N THR A 371 -4.14 7.59 -25.18
CA THR A 371 -4.90 8.72 -24.62
C THR A 371 -4.05 9.99 -24.53
N LEU A 372 -4.69 11.16 -24.51
CA LEU A 372 -4.01 12.47 -24.31
C LEU A 372 -3.08 12.45 -23.10
N PHE A 373 -3.58 11.95 -21.96
CA PHE A 373 -2.80 11.77 -20.74
C PHE A 373 -1.55 10.90 -20.95
N CYS A 374 -1.68 9.77 -21.67
CA CYS A 374 -0.55 8.86 -21.89
C CYS A 374 0.52 9.50 -22.77
N ASN A 375 0.12 10.24 -23.81
CA ASN A 375 1.03 10.99 -24.66
C ASN A 375 1.74 12.12 -23.90
N ASP A 376 1.03 12.84 -23.03
CA ASP A 376 1.63 13.89 -22.19
C ASP A 376 2.65 13.29 -21.19
N LEU A 377 2.32 12.15 -20.58
CA LEU A 377 3.23 11.42 -19.69
C LEU A 377 4.49 10.94 -20.43
N MET A 378 4.33 10.33 -21.60
CA MET A 378 5.46 9.86 -22.41
C MET A 378 6.38 11.02 -22.84
N LYS A 379 5.79 12.18 -23.18
CA LYS A 379 6.53 13.40 -23.49
C LYS A 379 7.33 13.89 -22.28
N GLU A 380 6.74 13.87 -21.08
CA GLU A 380 7.44 14.21 -19.84
C GLU A 380 8.63 13.27 -19.59
N LEU A 381 8.42 11.96 -19.76
CA LEU A 381 9.44 10.92 -19.56
C LEU A 381 10.62 11.03 -20.53
N GLU A 382 10.38 11.45 -21.78
CA GLU A 382 11.43 11.68 -22.77
C GLU A 382 12.15 13.02 -22.59
N SER A 383 11.48 14.01 -21.99
CA SER A 383 12.03 15.35 -21.79
C SER A 383 13.09 15.41 -20.69
N ASN A 384 12.96 14.60 -19.63
CA ASN A 384 13.90 14.61 -18.51
C ASN A 384 15.07 13.63 -18.77
N PRO A 385 16.34 14.07 -18.68
CA PRO A 385 17.50 13.24 -19.04
C PRO A 385 17.66 11.99 -18.18
N ILE A 386 17.28 12.05 -16.90
CA ILE A 386 17.38 10.90 -15.98
C ILE A 386 16.31 9.86 -16.34
N THR A 387 15.09 10.32 -16.62
CA THR A 387 13.96 9.44 -16.96
C THR A 387 14.10 8.88 -18.37
N ARG A 388 14.73 9.63 -19.29
CA ARG A 388 14.96 9.21 -20.67
C ARG A 388 15.77 7.93 -20.78
N ILE A 389 16.80 7.76 -19.95
CA ILE A 389 17.64 6.55 -19.89
C ILE A 389 16.78 5.34 -19.53
N MET A 390 16.03 5.44 -18.42
CA MET A 390 15.12 4.37 -17.98
C MET A 390 14.01 4.10 -19.00
N TRP A 391 13.37 5.16 -19.51
CA TRP A 391 12.27 5.07 -20.47
C TRP A 391 12.70 4.40 -21.77
N SER A 392 13.93 4.63 -22.24
CA SER A 392 14.46 3.95 -23.43
C SER A 392 14.52 2.43 -23.29
N SER A 393 14.68 1.91 -22.06
CA SER A 393 14.69 0.47 -21.77
C SER A 393 13.28 -0.10 -21.65
N VAL A 394 12.35 0.67 -21.05
CA VAL A 394 10.97 0.24 -20.77
C VAL A 394 10.04 0.39 -21.98
N LYS A 395 10.22 1.45 -22.78
CA LYS A 395 9.42 1.76 -23.98
C LYS A 395 9.25 0.56 -24.93
N PRO A 396 10.30 -0.17 -25.34
CA PRO A 396 10.14 -1.32 -26.22
C PRO A 396 9.40 -2.50 -25.57
N MET A 397 9.36 -2.59 -24.23
CA MET A 397 8.62 -3.66 -23.54
C MET A 397 7.12 -3.36 -23.49
N LEU A 398 6.74 -2.08 -23.30
CA LEU A 398 5.34 -1.67 -23.22
C LEU A 398 4.68 -1.52 -24.59
N MET A 399 5.39 -0.96 -25.57
CA MET A 399 4.84 -0.63 -26.89
C MET A 399 5.34 -1.55 -28.02
N GLY A 400 6.34 -2.39 -27.74
CA GLY A 400 6.92 -3.27 -28.76
C GLY A 400 5.97 -4.35 -29.21
N LYS A 401 6.09 -4.73 -30.49
CA LYS A 401 5.38 -5.89 -31.07
C LYS A 401 6.39 -6.96 -31.42
N ILE A 402 6.17 -8.18 -30.92
CA ILE A 402 6.99 -9.34 -31.23
C ILE A 402 6.42 -10.02 -32.48
N LEU A 403 7.09 -9.85 -33.61
CA LEU A 403 6.73 -10.51 -34.86
C LEU A 403 7.34 -11.93 -34.88
N TYR A 404 6.58 -12.93 -35.32
CA TYR A 404 7.05 -14.31 -35.44
C TYR A 404 6.74 -14.90 -36.81
N ALA A 405 7.62 -15.76 -37.32
CA ALA A 405 7.46 -16.48 -38.58
C ALA A 405 8.24 -17.81 -38.54
N PRO A 406 7.81 -18.88 -39.25
CA PRO A 406 6.55 -19.01 -39.99
C PRO A 406 5.35 -19.37 -39.09
N ASP A 407 4.13 -19.08 -39.54
CA ASP A 407 2.91 -19.50 -38.83
C ASP A 407 2.65 -21.01 -39.01
N SER A 408 3.20 -21.81 -38.10
CA SER A 408 3.05 -23.27 -38.06
C SER A 408 2.44 -23.71 -36.73
N PRO A 409 1.76 -24.87 -36.66
CA PRO A 409 1.16 -25.35 -35.42
C PRO A 409 2.20 -25.58 -34.30
N ALA A 410 3.46 -25.86 -34.66
CA ALA A 410 4.57 -25.95 -33.70
C ALA A 410 4.94 -24.56 -33.15
N VAL A 411 5.09 -23.56 -34.01
CA VAL A 411 5.40 -22.18 -33.59
C VAL A 411 4.27 -21.58 -32.76
N ARG A 412 2.99 -21.86 -33.08
CA ARG A 412 1.85 -21.43 -32.26
C ARG A 412 1.92 -21.97 -30.82
N LYS A 413 2.41 -23.20 -30.62
CA LYS A 413 2.64 -23.74 -29.27
C LYS A 413 3.74 -22.98 -28.53
N ILE A 414 4.82 -22.61 -29.22
CA ILE A 414 5.91 -21.79 -28.65
C ILE A 414 5.37 -20.42 -28.23
N ILE A 415 4.60 -19.76 -29.10
CA ILE A 415 4.00 -18.45 -28.80
C ILE A 415 3.00 -18.54 -27.63
N ARG A 416 2.23 -19.63 -27.52
CA ARG A 416 1.35 -19.85 -26.37
C ARG A 416 2.13 -19.91 -25.06
N ASN A 417 3.25 -20.64 -25.03
CA ASN A 417 4.14 -20.72 -23.86
C ASN A 417 4.88 -19.40 -23.59
N ALA A 418 5.19 -18.62 -24.63
CA ALA A 418 5.73 -17.28 -24.43
C ALA A 418 4.68 -16.35 -23.83
N ASN A 419 3.41 -16.43 -24.27
CA ASN A 419 2.33 -15.59 -23.76
C ASN A 419 2.04 -15.85 -22.27
N THR A 420 2.20 -17.08 -21.78
CA THR A 420 2.07 -17.37 -20.35
C THR A 420 3.09 -16.63 -19.50
N THR A 421 4.26 -16.25 -20.03
CA THR A 421 5.21 -15.40 -19.29
C THR A 421 4.75 -13.95 -19.13
N PHE A 422 3.86 -13.49 -20.03
CA PHE A 422 3.24 -12.16 -19.96
C PHE A 422 1.93 -12.16 -19.16
N GLU A 423 1.31 -13.33 -18.93
CA GLU A 423 0.07 -13.47 -18.14
C GLU A 423 0.22 -12.90 -16.72
N GLU A 424 1.39 -13.09 -16.11
CA GLU A 424 1.65 -12.55 -14.77
C GLU A 424 1.72 -11.00 -14.78
N LEU A 425 2.11 -10.35 -15.89
CA LEU A 425 1.97 -8.89 -16.05
C LEU A 425 0.50 -8.49 -16.29
N GLU A 426 -0.28 -9.33 -16.99
CA GLU A 426 -1.71 -9.12 -17.16
C GLU A 426 -2.45 -9.17 -15.81
N ARG A 427 -2.03 -10.04 -14.88
CA ARG A 427 -2.57 -10.06 -13.51
C ARG A 427 -2.37 -8.73 -12.79
N LEU A 428 -1.19 -8.11 -12.91
CA LEU A 428 -0.95 -6.77 -12.34
C LEU A 428 -1.89 -5.71 -12.94
N ARG A 429 -2.16 -5.78 -14.25
CA ARG A 429 -3.14 -4.91 -14.90
C ARG A 429 -4.56 -5.13 -14.36
N THR A 430 -4.96 -6.38 -14.17
CA THR A 430 -6.29 -6.69 -13.58
C THR A 430 -6.39 -6.21 -12.14
N MET A 431 -5.32 -6.29 -11.35
CA MET A 431 -5.26 -5.75 -10.00
C MET A 431 -5.41 -4.23 -10.00
N GLY A 432 -4.75 -3.53 -10.93
CA GLY A 432 -4.90 -2.07 -11.08
C GLY A 432 -6.34 -1.65 -11.42
N ARG A 433 -7.01 -2.39 -12.31
CA ARG A 433 -8.43 -2.18 -12.62
C ARG A 433 -9.34 -2.46 -11.43
N ALA A 434 -9.08 -3.55 -10.71
CA ALA A 434 -9.81 -3.85 -9.48
C ALA A 434 -9.62 -2.74 -8.44
N TRP A 435 -8.43 -2.15 -8.33
CA TRP A 435 -8.19 -1.01 -7.44
C TRP A 435 -8.88 0.29 -7.91
N GLU A 436 -9.02 0.51 -9.22
CA GLU A 436 -9.80 1.64 -9.76
C GLU A 436 -11.29 1.53 -9.34
N GLU A 437 -11.84 0.32 -9.33
CA GLU A 437 -13.22 0.07 -8.90
C GLU A 437 -13.39 0.08 -7.38
N VAL A 438 -12.47 -0.57 -6.66
CA VAL A 438 -12.57 -0.79 -5.20
C VAL A 438 -12.00 0.40 -4.41
N GLY A 439 -11.02 1.11 -4.93
CA GLY A 439 -10.32 2.21 -4.26
C GLY A 439 -11.26 3.32 -3.78
N PRO A 440 -12.13 3.88 -4.63
CA PRO A 440 -13.13 4.87 -4.21
C PRO A 440 -14.12 4.31 -3.19
N GLN A 441 -14.51 3.04 -3.29
CA GLN A 441 -15.42 2.39 -2.34
C GLN A 441 -14.78 2.26 -0.97
N VAL A 442 -13.51 1.84 -0.91
CA VAL A 442 -12.72 1.75 0.31
C VAL A 442 -12.50 3.15 0.91
N TRP A 443 -12.21 4.15 0.08
CA TRP A 443 -12.07 5.53 0.54
C TRP A 443 -13.37 6.09 1.13
N ALA A 444 -14.49 5.92 0.43
CA ALA A 444 -15.81 6.31 0.90
C ALA A 444 -16.19 5.55 2.18
N PHE A 445 -15.82 4.26 2.26
CA PHE A 445 -16.01 3.45 3.45
C PHE A 445 -15.28 4.05 4.66
N PHE A 446 -13.98 4.35 4.53
CA PHE A 446 -13.23 4.93 5.63
C PHE A 446 -13.63 6.38 5.96
N GLN A 447 -14.07 7.19 5.00
CA GLN A 447 -14.49 8.56 5.28
C GLN A 447 -15.87 8.65 5.94
N GLY A 448 -16.88 7.99 5.36
CA GLY A 448 -18.29 8.30 5.65
C GLY A 448 -19.19 7.11 5.96
N SER A 449 -18.66 5.89 6.06
CA SER A 449 -19.51 4.72 6.34
C SER A 449 -20.10 4.74 7.76
N VAL A 450 -21.31 4.21 7.90
CA VAL A 450 -21.98 4.05 9.20
C VAL A 450 -21.15 3.13 10.11
N GLN A 451 -20.53 2.10 9.52
CA GLN A 451 -19.56 1.18 10.12
C GLN A 451 -18.42 1.93 10.81
N MET A 452 -17.72 2.79 10.07
CA MET A 452 -16.57 3.52 10.58
C MET A 452 -16.99 4.60 11.58
N ASN A 453 -18.15 5.21 11.38
CA ASN A 453 -18.70 6.18 12.32
C ASN A 453 -19.05 5.53 13.67
N MET A 454 -19.63 4.33 13.70
CA MET A 454 -19.86 3.58 14.95
C MET A 454 -18.57 3.33 15.72
N ILE A 455 -17.46 2.99 15.03
CA ILE A 455 -16.15 2.81 15.66
C ILE A 455 -15.59 4.15 16.19
N ARG A 456 -15.74 5.23 15.42
CA ARG A 456 -15.23 6.56 15.79
C ARG A 456 -15.95 7.19 17.00
N VAL A 457 -17.27 6.96 17.15
CA VAL A 457 -18.09 7.59 18.20
C VAL A 457 -17.62 7.24 19.62
N ARG A 458 -16.96 6.08 19.83
CA ARG A 458 -16.41 5.69 21.15
C ARG A 458 -15.30 6.60 21.67
N LYS A 459 -14.66 7.43 20.83
CA LYS A 459 -13.68 8.42 21.29
C LYS A 459 -14.31 9.75 21.77
N ALA A 460 -15.57 10.02 21.44
CA ALA A 460 -16.21 11.29 21.80
C ALA A 460 -17.01 11.24 23.12
N THR A 461 -17.24 10.06 23.68
CA THR A 461 -18.08 9.84 24.89
C THR A 461 -17.29 9.24 26.05
N VAL A 462 -16.13 9.82 26.36
CA VAL A 462 -15.55 9.71 27.71
C VAL A 462 -15.64 11.11 28.34
N PRO A 463 -16.75 11.48 28.98
CA PRO A 463 -16.70 12.57 29.95
C PRO A 463 -15.89 12.05 31.14
N TYR A 464 -14.64 12.50 31.24
CA TYR A 464 -13.90 12.46 32.49
C TYR A 464 -14.75 13.16 33.55
N THR A 465 -15.34 12.38 34.43
CA THR A 465 -15.86 12.83 35.72
C THR A 465 -15.19 11.96 36.77
N LEU A 466 -14.07 12.49 37.27
CA LEU A 466 -13.51 12.15 38.57
C LEU A 466 -14.17 13.06 39.61
#